data_AF-A0A933ZR19-F1
#
_entry.id   AF-A0A933ZR19-F1
#
_cell.length_a   1.000
_cell.length_b   1.000
_cell.length_c   1.000
_cell.angle_alpha   90.00
_cell.angle_beta   90.00
_cell.angle_gamma   90.00
#
_symmetry.space_group_name_H-M   'P 1'
#
loop_
_entity.id
_entity.type
_entity.pdbx_description
1 polymer ?
#
loop_
_entity_poly.entity_id
_entity_poly.type
_entity_poly.pdbx_seq_one_letter_code
_entity_poly.pdbx_strand_id
1 'polypeptide(L)'
;MSLVGMRHALSSPQTQVAAGLAIAVPSVPIIALLKMASYLDRPPERERDLSDLAHVVNEYPPADDDRLFESGIAERGLTLETAMPFVLGRELAALTDAAEAAVVRRFLQRVRSSDLGRFVANGPWSTFEPEQAESRLDALELGFGSVGEPRR
;
A
#
# COMPACT_ATOMS: atom_id res chain seq x y z
N MET A 1 9.25 -18.61 5.62
CA MET A 1 9.00 -17.89 4.36
C MET A 1 7.56 -18.13 3.97
N SER A 2 6.74 -17.09 4.01
CA SER A 2 5.39 -17.12 3.46
C SER A 2 5.45 -17.18 1.92
N LEU A 3 4.56 -17.97 1.29
CA LEU A 3 4.38 -18.01 -0.18
C LEU A 3 3.49 -16.85 -0.70
N VAL A 4 2.99 -16.00 0.20
CA VAL A 4 2.16 -14.82 -0.11
C VAL A 4 2.88 -13.91 -1.10
N GLY A 5 2.18 -13.49 -2.16
CA GLY A 5 2.73 -12.57 -3.17
C GLY A 5 3.73 -13.19 -4.16
N MET A 6 4.11 -14.47 -4.02
CA MET A 6 5.07 -15.11 -4.93
C MET A 6 4.50 -15.32 -6.34
N ARG A 7 3.20 -15.61 -6.45
CA ARG A 7 2.46 -15.62 -7.73
C ARG A 7 2.64 -14.30 -8.47
N HIS A 8 2.49 -13.20 -7.75
CA HIS A 8 2.55 -11.86 -8.28
C HIS A 8 3.96 -11.51 -8.75
N ALA A 9 4.99 -11.83 -7.96
CA ALA A 9 6.37 -11.62 -8.37
C ALA A 9 6.71 -12.38 -9.67
N LEU A 10 6.27 -13.63 -9.79
CA LEU A 10 6.53 -14.48 -10.97
C LEU A 10 5.69 -14.11 -12.20
N SER A 11 4.59 -13.41 -12.02
CA SER A 11 3.68 -12.99 -13.10
C SER A 11 3.87 -11.51 -13.50
N SER A 12 4.95 -10.88 -13.01
CA SER A 12 5.20 -9.46 -13.23
C SER A 12 5.48 -9.16 -14.71
N PRO A 13 4.89 -8.10 -15.29
CA PRO A 13 5.21 -7.70 -16.65
C PRO A 13 6.68 -7.28 -16.76
N GLN A 14 7.26 -7.48 -17.94
CA GLN A 14 8.62 -7.05 -18.25
C GLN A 14 8.67 -5.53 -18.33
N THR A 15 9.54 -4.90 -17.55
CA THR A 15 9.83 -3.47 -17.59
C THR A 15 11.16 -3.25 -18.30
N GLN A 16 11.16 -2.38 -19.32
CA GLN A 16 12.38 -1.98 -20.00
C GLN A 16 13.16 -1.02 -19.08
N VAL A 17 14.36 -1.41 -18.68
CA VAL A 17 15.21 -0.61 -17.77
C VAL A 17 16.41 0.04 -18.47
N ALA A 18 16.80 -0.50 -19.63
CA ALA A 18 17.80 0.08 -20.53
C ALA A 18 17.62 -0.52 -21.94
N ALA A 19 18.25 0.05 -22.97
CA ALA A 19 18.17 -0.51 -24.32
C ALA A 19 18.61 -1.98 -24.34
N GLY A 20 17.74 -2.89 -24.79
CA GLY A 20 18.01 -4.33 -24.85
C GLY A 20 17.91 -5.09 -23.51
N LEU A 21 17.57 -4.41 -22.41
CA LEU A 21 17.40 -5.03 -21.10
C LEU A 21 15.98 -4.80 -20.55
N ALA A 22 15.23 -5.89 -20.46
CA ALA A 22 13.93 -5.94 -19.79
C ALA A 22 14.02 -6.89 -18.59
N ILE A 23 13.42 -6.48 -17.47
CA ILE A 23 13.40 -7.24 -16.22
C ILE A 23 11.96 -7.31 -15.72
N ALA A 24 11.53 -8.46 -15.24
CA ALA A 24 10.25 -8.59 -14.54
C ALA A 24 10.34 -7.90 -13.18
N VAL A 25 9.63 -6.78 -13.01
CA VAL A 25 9.61 -6.02 -11.76
C VAL A 25 8.18 -6.04 -11.20
N PRO A 26 7.98 -6.53 -9.96
CA PRO A 26 6.67 -6.48 -9.33
C PRO A 26 6.17 -5.04 -9.18
N SER A 27 4.86 -4.84 -9.31
CA SER A 27 4.28 -3.51 -9.09
C SER A 27 4.44 -3.06 -7.64
N VAL A 28 4.37 -1.75 -7.39
CA VAL A 28 4.49 -1.18 -6.04
C VAL A 28 3.48 -1.79 -5.05
N PRO A 29 2.18 -1.96 -5.40
CA PRO A 29 1.24 -2.66 -4.50
C PRO A 29 1.64 -4.10 -4.17
N ILE A 30 2.23 -4.84 -5.12
CA ILE A 30 2.74 -6.20 -4.87
C ILE A 30 3.92 -6.15 -3.89
N ILE A 31 4.85 -5.21 -4.08
CA ILE A 31 5.99 -5.00 -3.18
C ILE A 31 5.47 -4.65 -1.78
N ALA A 32 4.45 -3.78 -1.68
CA ALA A 32 3.81 -3.43 -0.42
C ALA A 32 3.22 -4.66 0.28
N LEU A 33 2.45 -5.49 -0.43
CA LEU A 33 1.91 -6.75 0.13
C LEU A 33 3.02 -7.67 0.66
N LEU A 34 4.11 -7.83 -0.09
CA LEU A 34 5.26 -8.66 0.32
C LEU A 34 5.95 -8.10 1.58
N LYS A 35 6.07 -6.78 1.68
CA LYS A 35 6.61 -6.11 2.86
C LYS A 35 5.68 -6.23 4.07
N MET A 36 4.37 -6.12 3.88
CA MET A 36 3.38 -6.33 4.95
C MET A 36 3.49 -7.76 5.51
N ALA A 37 3.57 -8.77 4.63
CA ALA A 37 3.76 -10.16 5.04
C ALA A 37 5.08 -10.35 5.80
N SER A 38 6.17 -9.81 5.26
CA SER A 38 7.51 -9.91 5.87
C SER A 38 7.59 -9.22 7.23
N TYR A 39 6.97 -8.05 7.36
CA TYR A 39 6.89 -7.32 8.63
C TYR A 39 6.10 -8.12 9.66
N LEU A 40 4.94 -8.66 9.30
CA LEU A 40 4.11 -9.46 10.19
C LEU A 40 4.81 -10.74 10.69
N ASP A 41 5.71 -11.32 9.90
CA ASP A 41 6.49 -12.49 10.30
C ASP A 41 7.49 -12.15 11.42
N ARG A 42 8.16 -10.98 11.36
CA ARG A 42 9.19 -10.55 12.35
C ARG A 42 9.22 -9.03 12.60
N PRO A 43 8.20 -8.45 13.26
CA PRO A 43 8.04 -7.00 13.33
C PRO A 43 9.23 -6.21 13.90
N PRO A 44 9.85 -6.58 15.05
CA PRO A 44 10.97 -5.81 15.58
C PRO A 44 12.26 -5.95 14.75
N GLU A 45 12.40 -7.01 13.94
CA GLU A 45 13.58 -7.25 13.10
C GLU A 45 13.45 -6.62 11.70
N ARG A 46 12.27 -6.04 11.39
CA ARG A 46 11.90 -5.61 10.03
C ARG A 46 11.43 -4.15 9.99
N GLU A 47 12.01 -3.29 10.83
CA GLU A 47 11.69 -1.85 10.86
C GLU A 47 11.88 -1.16 9.52
N ARG A 48 12.84 -1.62 8.69
CA ARG A 48 12.98 -1.14 7.31
C ARG A 48 11.75 -1.43 6.45
N ASP A 49 11.11 -2.60 6.59
CA ASP A 49 9.88 -2.87 5.83
C ASP A 49 8.73 -1.95 6.29
N LEU A 50 8.69 -1.61 7.58
CA LEU A 50 7.73 -0.65 8.13
C LEU A 50 7.96 0.77 7.57
N SER A 51 9.22 1.20 7.50
CA SER A 51 9.65 2.47 6.88
C SER A 51 9.27 2.54 5.40
N ASP A 52 9.63 1.52 4.63
CA ASP A 52 9.32 1.44 3.20
C ASP A 52 7.80 1.47 2.96
N LEU A 53 7.02 0.81 3.80
CA LEU A 53 5.56 0.86 3.73
C LEU A 53 5.00 2.26 4.03
N ALA A 54 5.56 2.97 5.01
CA ALA A 54 5.16 4.34 5.27
C ALA A 54 5.44 5.26 4.07
N HIS A 55 6.58 5.08 3.38
CA HIS A 55 6.84 5.77 2.11
C HIS A 55 5.83 5.42 1.02
N VAL A 56 5.55 4.14 0.82
CA VAL A 56 4.59 3.70 -0.21
C VAL A 56 3.19 4.26 0.06
N VAL A 57 2.70 4.22 1.30
CA VAL A 57 1.39 4.80 1.67
C VAL A 57 1.38 6.33 1.50
N ASN A 58 2.55 6.98 1.57
CA ASN A 58 2.66 8.43 1.42
C ASN A 58 2.67 8.89 -0.04
N GLU A 59 3.41 8.18 -0.89
CA GLU A 59 3.90 8.66 -2.18
C GLU A 59 3.37 7.86 -3.37
N TYR A 60 2.67 6.74 -3.14
CA TYR A 60 2.07 5.96 -4.21
C TYR A 60 0.55 6.25 -4.34
N PRO A 61 0.05 6.43 -5.57
CA PRO A 61 0.79 6.61 -6.82
C PRO A 61 1.47 7.99 -6.93
N PRO A 62 2.32 8.22 -7.95
CA PRO A 62 2.88 9.54 -8.24
C PRO A 62 1.80 10.64 -8.30
N ALA A 63 2.15 11.87 -7.91
CA ALA A 63 1.18 12.96 -7.77
C ALA A 63 0.49 13.39 -9.08
N ASP A 64 1.05 13.03 -10.23
CA ASP A 64 0.51 13.26 -11.58
C ASP A 64 -0.28 12.07 -12.13
N ASP A 65 -0.53 11.04 -11.32
CA ASP A 65 -1.29 9.86 -11.73
C ASP A 65 -2.78 10.18 -11.90
N ASP A 66 -3.33 9.92 -13.09
CA ASP A 66 -4.73 10.17 -13.45
C ASP A 66 -5.74 9.54 -12.45
N ARG A 67 -5.38 8.43 -11.81
CA ARG A 67 -6.26 7.72 -10.86
C ARG A 67 -6.56 8.55 -9.60
N LEU A 68 -5.71 9.53 -9.28
CA LEU A 68 -5.93 10.47 -8.19
C LEU A 68 -7.04 11.48 -8.51
N PHE A 69 -7.41 11.64 -9.78
CA PHE A 69 -8.38 12.62 -10.27
C PHE A 69 -9.64 11.98 -10.86
N GLU A 70 -9.80 10.65 -10.74
CA GLU A 70 -11.04 9.95 -11.07
C GLU A 70 -12.23 10.54 -10.29
N SER A 71 -13.41 10.63 -10.92
CA SER A 71 -14.61 11.25 -10.30
C SER A 71 -14.96 10.66 -8.93
N GLY A 72 -14.73 9.36 -8.75
CA GLY A 72 -14.95 8.68 -7.48
C GLY A 72 -14.10 9.19 -6.31
N ILE A 73 -12.96 9.83 -6.56
CA ILE A 73 -12.11 10.42 -5.51
C ILE A 73 -12.76 11.70 -4.96
N ALA A 74 -13.14 12.62 -5.85
CA ALA A 74 -13.74 13.90 -5.47
C ALA A 74 -15.11 13.70 -4.80
N GLU A 75 -15.92 12.76 -5.29
CA GLU A 75 -17.22 12.41 -4.70
C GLU A 75 -17.10 11.88 -3.26
N ARG A 76 -15.96 11.29 -2.90
CA ARG A 76 -15.65 10.80 -1.54
C ARG A 76 -15.06 11.88 -0.64
N GLY A 77 -14.85 13.10 -1.14
CA GLY A 77 -14.25 14.20 -0.38
C GLY A 77 -12.77 13.96 -0.02
N LEU A 78 -12.08 13.06 -0.73
CA LEU A 78 -10.68 12.77 -0.48
C LEU A 78 -9.80 13.92 -0.98
N THR A 79 -8.88 14.37 -0.14
CA THR A 79 -7.78 15.27 -0.53
C THR A 79 -6.72 14.47 -1.29
N LEU A 80 -5.79 15.13 -1.99
CA LEU A 80 -4.69 14.44 -2.67
C LEU A 80 -3.91 13.51 -1.70
N GLU A 81 -3.70 13.97 -0.48
CA GLU A 81 -2.99 13.24 0.58
C GLU A 81 -3.68 11.94 1.01
N THR A 82 -5.02 11.90 0.95
CA THR A 82 -5.82 10.72 1.29
C THR A 82 -6.23 9.92 0.05
N ALA A 83 -6.25 10.55 -1.13
CA ALA A 83 -6.48 9.87 -2.41
C ALA A 83 -5.35 8.90 -2.75
N MET A 84 -4.09 9.26 -2.47
CA MET A 84 -2.92 8.40 -2.69
C MET A 84 -3.04 7.03 -2.00
N PRO A 85 -3.14 6.96 -0.67
CA PRO A 85 -3.32 5.69 0.03
C PRO A 85 -4.63 4.97 -0.35
N PHE A 86 -5.70 5.71 -0.68
CA PHE A 86 -6.93 5.11 -1.19
C PHE A 86 -6.73 4.36 -2.52
N VAL A 87 -5.99 4.93 -3.47
CA VAL A 87 -5.66 4.25 -4.73
C VAL A 87 -4.82 3.00 -4.47
N LEU A 88 -3.82 3.09 -3.59
CA LEU A 88 -3.04 1.92 -3.16
C LEU A 88 -3.95 0.82 -2.60
N GLY A 89 -4.93 1.19 -1.76
CA GLY A 89 -5.90 0.26 -1.19
C GLY A 89 -6.73 -0.44 -2.27
N ARG A 90 -7.25 0.31 -3.25
CA ARG A 90 -8.01 -0.24 -4.37
C ARG A 90 -7.21 -1.26 -5.18
N GLU A 91 -5.94 -0.96 -5.43
CA GLU A 91 -5.06 -1.87 -6.16
C GLU A 91 -4.74 -3.13 -5.38
N LEU A 92 -4.41 -3.00 -4.09
CA LEU A 92 -4.22 -4.15 -3.22
C LEU A 92 -5.46 -5.05 -3.21
N ALA A 93 -6.66 -4.47 -3.13
CA ALA A 93 -7.89 -5.26 -3.12
C ALA A 93 -8.17 -5.94 -4.48
N ALA A 94 -7.80 -5.31 -5.60
CA ALA A 94 -7.93 -5.93 -6.92
C ALA A 94 -6.92 -7.06 -7.16
N LEU A 95 -5.76 -7.01 -6.50
CA LEU A 95 -4.67 -7.98 -6.68
C LEU A 95 -4.79 -9.19 -5.74
N THR A 96 -5.28 -8.98 -4.53
CA THR A 96 -5.23 -9.99 -3.46
C THR A 96 -6.33 -11.04 -3.55
N ASP A 97 -5.99 -12.29 -3.26
CA ASP A 97 -6.97 -13.30 -2.89
C ASP A 97 -7.37 -13.21 -1.41
N ALA A 98 -8.22 -14.14 -0.93
CA ALA A 98 -8.68 -14.11 0.46
C ALA A 98 -7.56 -14.25 1.51
N ALA A 99 -6.52 -15.04 1.22
CA ALA A 99 -5.39 -15.23 2.13
C ALA A 99 -4.49 -13.99 2.14
N GLU A 100 -4.24 -13.41 0.97
CA GLU A 100 -3.45 -12.17 0.84
C GLU A 100 -4.19 -10.97 1.42
N ALA A 101 -5.52 -10.91 1.28
CA ALA A 101 -6.34 -9.89 1.90
C ALA A 101 -6.31 -9.96 3.43
N ALA A 102 -6.20 -11.15 4.01
CA ALA A 102 -6.02 -11.32 5.45
C ALA A 102 -4.66 -10.74 5.93
N VAL A 103 -3.62 -10.77 5.09
CA VAL A 103 -2.33 -10.14 5.39
C VAL A 103 -2.47 -8.63 5.49
N VAL A 104 -3.13 -7.99 4.51
CA VAL A 104 -3.35 -6.53 4.51
C VAL A 104 -4.12 -6.11 5.76
N ARG A 105 -5.23 -6.80 6.09
CA ARG A 105 -6.04 -6.50 7.28
C ARG A 105 -5.26 -6.67 8.59
N ARG A 106 -4.49 -7.75 8.72
CA ARG A 106 -3.64 -7.99 9.90
C ARG A 106 -2.56 -6.93 10.05
N PHE A 107 -1.98 -6.48 8.93
CA PHE A 107 -1.00 -5.40 8.94
C PHE A 107 -1.63 -4.09 9.43
N LEU A 108 -2.75 -3.67 8.84
CA LEU A 108 -3.48 -2.46 9.25
C LEU A 108 -3.85 -2.49 10.74
N GLN A 109 -4.44 -3.60 11.21
CA GLN A 109 -4.78 -3.79 12.61
C GLN A 109 -3.56 -3.66 13.52
N ARG A 110 -2.45 -4.31 13.15
CA ARG A 110 -1.21 -4.28 13.93
C ARG A 110 -0.65 -2.86 14.04
N VAL A 111 -0.54 -2.15 12.91
CA VAL A 111 -0.06 -0.76 12.89
C VAL A 111 -0.90 0.08 13.84
N ARG A 112 -2.24 0.06 13.72
CA ARG A 112 -3.12 0.84 14.60
C ARG A 112 -3.01 0.46 16.08
N SER A 113 -2.85 -0.83 16.38
CA SER A 113 -2.89 -1.30 17.77
C SER A 113 -1.58 -1.12 18.54
N SER A 114 -0.42 -1.24 17.87
CA SER A 114 0.87 -1.31 18.57
C SER A 114 2.03 -0.62 17.87
N ASP A 115 1.96 -0.41 16.55
CA ASP A 115 3.13 -0.02 15.77
C ASP A 115 3.02 1.38 15.13
N LEU A 116 1.92 2.11 15.37
CA LEU A 116 1.65 3.41 14.75
C LEU A 116 2.78 4.40 15.00
N GLY A 117 3.25 4.53 16.25
CA GLY A 117 4.37 5.42 16.58
C GLY A 117 5.64 5.09 15.79
N ARG A 118 5.93 3.80 15.57
CA ARG A 118 7.08 3.36 14.76
C ARG A 118 6.84 3.58 13.27
N PHE A 119 5.61 3.38 12.80
CA PHE A 119 5.22 3.62 11.41
C PHE A 119 5.39 5.09 11.03
N VAL A 120 4.99 6.00 11.94
CA VAL A 120 5.18 7.44 11.79
C VAL A 120 6.66 7.81 11.89
N ALA A 121 7.37 7.35 12.91
CA ALA A 121 8.75 7.76 13.19
C ALA A 121 9.76 7.31 12.11
N ASN A 122 9.50 6.20 11.42
CA ASN A 122 10.43 5.63 10.44
C ASN A 122 10.08 5.97 8.98
N GLY A 123 8.95 6.64 8.73
CA GLY A 123 8.53 7.03 7.38
C GLY A 123 8.85 8.48 7.04
N PRO A 124 8.38 8.98 5.88
CA PRO A 124 8.37 10.41 5.59
C PRO A 124 7.40 11.18 6.52
N TRP A 125 6.75 10.47 7.44
CA TRP A 125 5.74 10.95 8.37
C TRP A 125 6.32 11.36 9.72
N SER A 126 7.65 11.39 9.89
CA SER A 126 8.26 11.80 11.16
C SER A 126 7.90 13.23 11.58
N THR A 127 7.41 14.04 10.65
CA THR A 127 6.89 15.40 10.89
C THR A 127 5.36 15.48 10.88
N PHE A 128 4.66 14.37 10.69
CA PHE A 128 3.20 14.35 10.67
C PHE A 128 2.65 14.34 12.08
N GLU A 129 1.53 15.04 12.25
CA GLU A 129 0.69 14.85 13.41
C GLU A 129 0.06 13.44 13.37
N PRO A 130 -0.18 12.78 14.52
CA PRO A 130 -0.76 11.43 14.57
C PRO A 130 -2.05 11.28 13.76
N GLU A 131 -2.90 12.31 13.77
CA GLU A 131 -4.16 12.34 13.02
C GLU A 131 -3.96 12.24 11.49
N GLN A 132 -2.86 12.80 10.97
CA GLN A 132 -2.55 12.72 9.54
C GLN A 132 -2.13 11.30 9.13
N ALA A 133 -1.38 10.62 10.00
CA ALA A 133 -1.01 9.23 9.78
C ALA A 133 -2.22 8.29 9.84
N GLU A 134 -3.11 8.50 10.82
CA GLU A 134 -4.35 7.75 10.94
C GLU A 134 -5.27 7.96 9.74
N SER A 135 -5.46 9.21 9.30
CA SER A 135 -6.29 9.56 8.13
C SER A 135 -5.80 8.87 6.85
N ARG A 136 -4.47 8.74 6.67
CA ARG A 136 -3.91 8.00 5.53
C ARG A 136 -4.13 6.49 5.62
N LEU A 137 -4.03 5.91 6.82
CA LEU A 137 -4.35 4.50 7.05
C LEU A 137 -5.85 4.23 6.86
N ASP A 138 -6.72 5.16 7.27
CA ASP A 138 -8.17 5.10 7.04
C ASP A 138 -8.49 5.12 5.55
N ALA A 139 -7.85 6.00 4.79
CA ALA A 139 -8.03 6.07 3.35
C ALA A 139 -7.52 4.82 2.64
N LEU A 140 -6.39 4.25 3.08
CA LEU A 140 -5.90 2.95 2.59
C LEU A 140 -6.91 1.83 2.83
N GLU A 141 -7.46 1.75 4.03
CA GLU A 141 -8.46 0.76 4.41
C GLU A 141 -9.78 0.94 3.64
N LEU A 142 -10.22 2.19 3.46
CA LEU A 142 -11.39 2.55 2.66
C LEU A 142 -11.21 2.09 1.20
N GLY A 143 -10.05 2.37 0.61
CA GLY A 143 -9.72 1.92 -0.74
C GLY A 143 -9.74 0.40 -0.85
N PHE A 144 -9.16 -0.27 0.14
CA PHE A 144 -9.11 -1.73 0.20
C PHE A 144 -10.50 -2.38 0.36
N GLY A 145 -11.40 -1.73 1.10
CA GLY A 145 -12.78 -2.17 1.29
C GLY A 145 -13.73 -1.89 0.11
N SER A 146 -13.33 -1.05 -0.85
CA SER A 146 -14.21 -0.57 -1.92
C SER A 146 -14.45 -1.54 -3.08
N VAL A 147 -13.79 -2.71 -3.10
CA VAL A 147 -13.96 -3.72 -4.16
C VAL A 147 -15.31 -4.43 -3.97
N GLY A 148 -16.30 -3.94 -4.73
CA GLY A 148 -17.70 -4.36 -4.70
C GLY A 148 -18.65 -3.32 -5.32
N GLU A 149 -18.21 -2.06 -5.45
CA GLU A 149 -19.00 -1.04 -6.16
C GLU A 149 -18.73 -1.11 -7.67
N PRO A 150 -19.78 -1.25 -8.51
CA PRO A 150 -19.60 -1.24 -9.95
C PRO A 150 -18.98 0.09 -10.38
N ARG A 151 -17.96 0.03 -11.24
CA ARG A 151 -17.49 1.20 -12.00
C ARG A 151 -18.69 1.70 -12.80
N ARG A 152 -19.28 2.82 -12.39
CA ARG A 152 -20.32 3.50 -13.16
C ARG A 152 -19.67 4.36 -14.23
#